data_AF-G0JR44-F1
#
_entry.id   AF-G0JR44-F1
#
_cell.length_a   1.000
_cell.length_b   1.000
_cell.length_c   1.000
_cell.angle_alpha   90.00
_cell.angle_beta   90.00
_cell.angle_gamma   90.00
#
_symmetry.space_group_name_H-M   'P 1'
#
loop_
_entity.id
_entity.type
_entity.pdbx_description
1 polymer ?
#
loop_
_entity_poly.entity_id
_entity_poly.type
_entity_poly.pdbx_seq_one_letter_code
_entity_poly.pdbx_strand_id
1 'polypeptide(L)'
;MSEKDKMITRRDALKNIAVVVGAVASTTVMGAGVADAGTMPKAAMQYQDTPKGKAQCSICAQFIAPHSCKVVAGNISPNGWCIAFAPKSA
;
A
#
# COMPACT_ATOMS: atom_id res chain seq x y z
N MET A 1 -6.41 -40.44 16.25
CA MET A 1 -5.25 -40.66 15.36
C MET A 1 -5.50 -39.89 14.07
N SER A 2 -4.58 -38.96 13.78
CA SER A 2 -4.25 -38.34 12.49
C SER A 2 -5.30 -37.49 11.77
N GLU A 3 -5.13 -36.17 11.79
CA GLU A 3 -4.21 -35.43 10.90
C GLU A 3 -4.59 -35.58 9.44
N LYS A 4 -5.10 -34.47 8.88
CA LYS A 4 -4.68 -33.92 7.59
C LYS A 4 -5.27 -32.52 7.48
N ASP A 5 -4.53 -31.60 8.09
CA ASP A 5 -4.30 -30.24 7.63
C ASP A 5 -4.21 -30.23 6.09
N LYS A 6 -5.36 -30.10 5.42
CA LYS A 6 -5.40 -29.98 3.98
C LYS A 6 -5.50 -28.51 3.66
N MET A 7 -4.32 -27.89 3.73
CA MET A 7 -3.87 -26.80 2.90
C MET A 7 -5.03 -26.03 2.27
N ILE A 8 -5.36 -24.89 2.90
CA ILE A 8 -6.06 -23.76 2.31
C ILE A 8 -5.51 -23.60 0.89
N THR A 9 -6.25 -24.18 -0.04
CA THR A 9 -5.86 -24.26 -1.43
C THR A 9 -6.13 -22.89 -1.99
N ARG A 10 -5.04 -22.12 -2.11
CA ARG A 10 -4.92 -20.89 -2.89
C ARG A 10 -5.14 -21.16 -4.39
N ARG A 11 -6.22 -21.86 -4.76
CA ARG A 11 -6.60 -22.20 -6.14
C ARG A 11 -8.11 -22.17 -6.40
N ASP A 12 -8.93 -21.74 -5.44
CA ASP A 12 -10.32 -21.32 -5.72
C ASP A 12 -10.42 -19.85 -6.14
N ALA A 13 -9.31 -19.29 -6.62
CA ALA A 13 -9.35 -18.10 -7.46
C ALA A 13 -9.75 -18.55 -8.87
N LEU A 14 -10.84 -17.98 -9.38
CA LEU A 14 -11.30 -18.03 -10.78
C LEU A 14 -12.24 -19.19 -11.15
N LYS A 15 -13.41 -19.23 -10.52
CA LYS A 15 -14.64 -19.62 -11.23
C LYS A 15 -15.59 -18.43 -11.19
N ASN A 16 -15.71 -17.74 -12.33
CA ASN A 16 -16.88 -16.97 -12.74
C ASN A 16 -16.69 -16.61 -14.23
N ILE A 17 -17.17 -17.49 -15.11
CA ILE A 17 -17.40 -17.19 -16.53
C ILE A 17 -18.83 -16.64 -16.61
N ALA A 18 -18.97 -15.37 -16.98
CA ALA A 18 -20.22 -14.83 -17.50
C ALA A 18 -19.88 -13.94 -18.70
N VAL A 19 -20.16 -14.44 -19.90
CA VAL A 19 -20.06 -13.69 -21.16
C VAL A 19 -21.25 -12.73 -21.22
N VAL A 20 -20.99 -11.43 -21.31
CA VAL A 20 -21.98 -10.43 -21.72
C VAL A 20 -21.33 -9.55 -22.79
N VAL A 21 -21.90 -9.58 -23.99
CA VAL A 21 -21.58 -8.69 -25.11
C VAL A 21 -22.27 -7.34 -24.86
N GLY A 22 -21.52 -6.23 -24.81
CA GLY A 22 -22.08 -4.89 -24.65
C GLY A 22 -20.99 -3.81 -24.56
N ALA A 23 -21.19 -2.71 -25.28
CA ALA A 23 -20.17 -1.73 -25.65
C ALA A 23 -19.58 -0.85 -24.52
N VAL A 24 -18.33 -0.45 -24.75
CA VAL A 24 -17.57 0.71 -24.23
C VAL A 24 -17.85 1.22 -22.80
N ALA A 25 -16.94 0.89 -21.90
CA ALA A 25 -16.35 1.87 -20.99
C ALA A 25 -14.98 1.35 -20.57
N SER A 26 -13.92 1.95 -21.11
CA SER A 26 -12.58 1.80 -20.58
C SER A 26 -12.51 2.44 -19.19
N THR A 27 -13.00 1.72 -18.18
CA THR A 27 -12.61 2.00 -16.81
C THR A 27 -11.26 1.33 -16.62
N THR A 28 -10.20 2.10 -16.81
CA THR A 28 -8.91 1.80 -16.20
C THR A 28 -9.16 1.67 -14.70
N VAL A 29 -9.39 0.46 -14.23
CA VAL A 29 -9.28 0.16 -12.82
C VAL A 29 -7.81 0.38 -12.53
N MET A 30 -7.48 1.58 -12.07
CA MET A 30 -6.24 1.85 -11.36
C MET A 30 -6.32 1.00 -10.10
N GLY A 31 -5.95 -0.27 -10.24
CA GLY A 31 -5.52 -1.07 -9.11
C GLY A 31 -4.30 -0.36 -8.57
N ALA A 32 -4.50 0.52 -7.60
CA ALA A 32 -3.44 0.94 -6.70
C ALA A 32 -2.93 -0.37 -6.08
N GLY A 33 -1.79 -0.84 -6.60
CA GLY A 33 -1.13 -2.03 -6.10
C GLY A 33 -0.97 -1.92 -4.60
N VAL A 34 -1.19 -3.03 -3.91
CA VAL A 34 -1.17 -3.14 -2.46
C VAL A 34 0.10 -2.48 -1.89
N ALA A 35 -0.05 -1.34 -1.23
CA ALA A 35 1.05 -0.66 -0.57
C ALA A 35 1.18 -1.22 0.86
N ASP A 36 1.78 -2.41 0.95
CA ASP A 36 2.11 -3.01 2.25
C ASP A 36 3.60 -2.83 2.54
N ALA A 37 3.91 -1.69 3.13
CA ALA A 37 4.99 -1.58 4.09
C ALA A 37 4.54 -0.64 5.21
N GLY A 38 4.94 -0.94 6.44
CA GLY A 38 4.49 -0.28 7.67
C GLY A 38 3.35 -1.02 8.36
N THR A 39 3.34 -1.00 9.69
CA THR A 39 2.29 -1.66 10.51
C THR A 39 1.35 -0.62 11.14
N MET A 40 1.76 0.64 11.21
CA MET A 40 1.01 1.70 11.88
C MET A 40 0.05 2.39 10.90
N PRO A 41 -1.23 2.59 11.26
CA PRO A 41 -2.15 3.32 10.39
C PRO A 41 -1.77 4.80 10.28
N LYS A 42 -2.07 5.41 9.13
CA LYS A 42 -1.82 6.84 8.84
C LYS A 42 -2.24 7.79 9.97
N ALA A 43 -3.42 7.58 10.55
CA ALA A 43 -3.97 8.41 11.62
C ALA A 43 -3.10 8.38 12.89
N ALA A 44 -2.62 7.19 13.30
CA ALA A 44 -1.76 7.05 14.48
C ALA A 44 -0.41 7.76 14.31
N MET A 45 0.05 7.90 13.07
CA MET A 45 1.32 8.55 12.74
C MET A 45 1.17 10.04 12.39
N GLN A 46 -0.03 10.62 12.57
CA GLN A 46 -0.34 11.99 12.15
C GLN A 46 0.10 12.25 10.70
N TYR A 47 -0.14 11.25 9.84
CA TYR A 47 0.25 11.33 8.45
C TYR A 47 -0.52 12.43 7.71
N GLN A 48 0.18 13.19 6.90
CA GLN A 48 -0.35 14.17 5.96
C GLN A 48 0.28 13.95 4.59
N ASP A 49 -0.48 14.18 3.51
CA ASP A 49 0.01 14.02 2.14
C ASP A 49 0.90 15.18 1.65
N THR A 50 0.98 16.26 2.44
CA THR A 50 1.81 17.45 2.20
C THR A 50 3.01 17.52 3.14
N PRO A 51 4.08 18.25 2.78
CA PRO A 51 5.27 18.33 3.61
C PRO A 51 5.02 19.14 4.89
N LYS A 52 5.86 18.92 5.91
CA LYS A 52 5.91 19.77 7.11
C LYS A 52 7.19 20.59 7.11
N GLY A 53 7.09 21.82 6.61
CA GLY A 53 8.25 22.66 6.33
C GLY A 53 9.14 22.01 5.27
N LYS A 54 10.39 21.69 5.61
CA LYS A 54 11.32 20.97 4.73
C LYS A 54 11.23 19.45 4.86
N ALA A 55 10.50 18.94 5.85
CA ALA A 55 10.42 17.50 6.12
C ALA A 55 9.37 16.85 5.22
N GLN A 56 9.81 15.90 4.40
CA GLN A 56 8.95 15.12 3.50
C GLN A 56 9.45 13.69 3.30
N CYS A 57 8.54 12.79 2.90
CA CYS A 57 8.81 11.36 2.74
C CYS A 57 9.99 11.09 1.78
N SER A 58 10.14 11.81 0.67
CA SER A 58 11.23 11.57 -0.29
C SER A 58 12.63 11.69 0.33
N ILE A 59 12.80 12.56 1.35
CA ILE A 59 14.05 12.73 2.09
C ILE A 59 14.06 12.00 3.44
N CYS A 60 13.04 11.19 3.73
CA CYS A 60 12.93 10.40 4.96
C CYS A 60 13.64 9.05 4.82
N ALA A 61 14.31 8.58 5.87
CA ALA A 61 14.98 7.27 5.96
C ALA A 61 14.00 6.07 6.00
N GLN A 62 12.75 6.33 6.37
CA GLN A 62 11.69 5.31 6.44
C GLN A 62 10.97 5.10 5.11
N PHE A 63 11.07 6.06 4.19
CA PHE A 63 10.35 6.00 2.91
C PHE A 63 11.00 4.99 1.96
N ILE A 64 10.15 4.17 1.35
CA ILE A 64 10.50 3.20 0.33
C ILE A 64 9.79 3.66 -0.95
N ALA A 65 10.57 4.11 -1.93
CA ALA A 65 10.02 4.54 -3.22
C ALA A 65 9.32 3.36 -3.93
N PRO A 66 8.26 3.62 -4.70
CA PRO A 66 7.71 4.93 -5.02
C PRO A 66 6.65 5.44 -4.03
N HIS A 67 5.95 4.55 -3.29
CA HIS A 67 4.79 4.92 -2.50
C HIS A 67 4.60 4.12 -1.19
N SER A 68 5.70 3.71 -0.54
CA SER A 68 5.65 2.87 0.67
C SER A 68 6.49 3.45 1.82
N CYS A 69 6.28 2.98 3.06
CA CYS A 69 7.04 3.41 4.24
C CYS A 69 7.30 2.22 5.17
N LYS A 70 8.44 2.15 5.85
CA LYS A 70 8.71 1.06 6.83
C LYS A 70 7.78 1.06 8.04
N VAL A 71 7.13 2.20 8.33
CA VAL A 71 6.35 2.43 9.57
C VAL A 71 4.86 2.62 9.28
N VAL A 72 4.53 3.45 8.30
CA VAL A 72 3.14 3.84 7.98
C VAL A 72 2.58 2.91 6.91
N ALA A 73 1.52 2.17 7.24
CA ALA A 73 0.81 1.30 6.31
C ALA A 73 0.07 2.09 5.22
N GLY A 74 -0.09 1.47 4.04
CA GLY A 74 -0.82 2.02 2.90
C GLY A 74 0.03 2.91 1.98
N ASN A 75 -0.63 3.54 1.01
CA ASN A 75 0.04 4.32 -0.04
C ASN A 75 0.60 5.65 0.52
N ILE A 76 1.88 5.90 0.34
CA ILE A 76 2.61 7.06 0.87
C ILE A 76 3.01 8.02 -0.25
N SER A 77 2.56 9.27 -0.15
CA SER A 77 3.04 10.36 -1.01
C SER A 77 4.53 10.65 -0.72
N PRO A 78 5.40 10.79 -1.74
CA PRO A 78 6.78 11.27 -1.55
C PRO A 78 6.86 12.69 -0.99
N ASN A 79 5.79 13.49 -1.15
CA ASN A 79 5.67 14.82 -0.57
C ASN A 79 4.98 14.81 0.81
N GLY A 80 4.54 13.65 1.30
CA GLY A 80 3.88 13.54 2.59
C GLY A 80 4.83 13.67 3.78
N TRP A 81 4.28 13.66 4.98
CA TRP A 81 5.01 13.70 6.25
C TRP A 81 4.25 12.92 7.33
N CYS A 82 4.97 12.39 8.32
CA CYS A 82 4.38 11.79 9.53
C CYS A 82 5.28 12.03 10.74
N ILE A 83 4.77 11.79 11.94
CA ILE A 83 5.49 12.06 13.19
C ILE A 83 6.78 11.24 13.36
N ALA A 84 6.94 10.10 12.67
CA ALA A 84 8.17 9.31 12.65
C ALA A 84 9.14 9.70 11.52
N PHE A 85 9.04 10.93 11.01
CA PHE A 85 10.02 11.45 10.07
C PHE A 85 11.43 11.40 10.65
N ALA A 86 12.35 10.80 9.90
CA ALA A 86 13.78 10.83 10.17
C ALA A 86 14.50 11.18 8.85
N PRO A 87 15.34 12.21 8.78
CA PRO A 87 16.05 12.55 7.55
C PRO A 87 16.98 11.40 7.14
N LYS A 88 17.17 11.19 5.84
CA LYS A 88 18.24 10.31 5.35
C LYS A 88 19.58 10.89 5.81
N SER A 89 20.44 10.04 6.38
CA SER A 89 21.83 10.41 6.62
C SER A 89 22.50 10.74 5.27
N ALA A 90 23.34 11.78 5.28
CA ALA A 90 24.19 12.12 4.15
C ALA A 90 25.26 11.04 3.91
#